data_AF-A0A7Y3MC01-F1
#
_entry.id   AF-A0A7Y3MC01-F1
#
_cell.length_a   1.000
_cell.length_b   1.000
_cell.length_c   1.000
_cell.angle_alpha   90.00
_cell.angle_beta   90.00
_cell.angle_gamma   90.00
#
_symmetry.space_group_name_H-M   'P 1'
#
loop_
_entity.id
_entity.type
_entity.pdbx_description
1 polymer ?
#
loop_
_entity_poly.entity_id
_entity_poly.type
_entity_poly.pdbx_seq_one_letter_code
_entity_poly.pdbx_strand_id
1 'polypeptide(L)'
;MHHCNEDIHDRMTTVNNHSTIAAEFRFSKGIKSNYFRVIIKPIWKFIVEYFLRLGFMDGFYGYLMAKTTAHYIYLRESKLMELTRMNKK
;
A
#
# COMPACT_ATOMS: atom_id res chain seq x y z
N MET A 1 -22.09 -30.36 -8.79
CA MET A 1 -22.58 -29.08 -8.23
C MET A 1 -21.38 -28.32 -7.69
N HIS A 2 -21.36 -27.02 -7.98
CA HIS A 2 -20.22 -26.08 -7.98
C HIS A 2 -19.16 -26.22 -6.87
N HIS A 3 -17.90 -26.16 -7.30
CA HIS A 3 -16.67 -26.07 -6.51
C HIS A 3 -16.70 -24.88 -5.55
N CYS A 4 -16.73 -25.14 -4.25
CA CYS A 4 -16.75 -24.12 -3.19
C CYS A 4 -15.37 -23.92 -2.52
N ASN A 5 -14.31 -24.55 -3.03
CA ASN A 5 -12.97 -24.53 -2.43
C ASN A 5 -11.93 -23.71 -3.21
N GLU A 6 -12.31 -23.05 -4.32
CA GLU A 6 -11.39 -22.25 -5.17
C GLU A 6 -11.48 -20.73 -4.95
N ASP A 7 -12.43 -20.23 -4.15
CA ASP A 7 -12.75 -18.80 -4.07
C ASP A 7 -11.70 -17.96 -3.28
N ILE A 8 -11.03 -18.55 -2.29
CA ILE A 8 -10.05 -17.83 -1.47
C ILE A 8 -8.73 -17.58 -2.24
N HIS A 9 -8.31 -18.55 -3.05
CA HIS A 9 -7.10 -18.40 -3.87
C HIS A 9 -7.34 -17.37 -4.96
N ASP A 10 -8.50 -17.43 -5.64
CA ASP A 10 -8.88 -16.54 -6.72
C ASP A 10 -9.01 -15.06 -6.28
N ARG A 11 -9.56 -14.82 -5.09
CA ARG A 11 -9.56 -13.48 -4.46
C ARG A 11 -8.16 -12.96 -4.18
N MET A 12 -7.24 -13.83 -3.73
CA MET A 12 -5.85 -13.44 -3.46
C MET A 12 -5.11 -13.09 -4.75
N THR A 13 -5.33 -13.83 -5.84
CA THR A 13 -4.78 -13.54 -7.17
C THR A 13 -5.32 -12.23 -7.73
N THR A 14 -6.63 -11.98 -7.61
CA THR A 14 -7.25 -10.74 -8.08
C THR A 14 -6.72 -9.52 -7.33
N VAL A 15 -6.59 -9.60 -5.99
CA VAL A 15 -6.01 -8.52 -5.17
C VAL A 15 -4.53 -8.32 -5.47
N ASN A 16 -3.78 -9.39 -5.72
CA ASN A 16 -2.40 -9.29 -6.16
C ASN A 16 -2.32 -8.62 -7.53
N ASN A 17 -3.11 -9.04 -8.52
CA ASN A 17 -3.14 -8.43 -9.85
C ASN A 17 -3.48 -6.94 -9.79
N HIS A 18 -4.47 -6.52 -9.02
CA HIS A 18 -4.78 -5.10 -8.83
C HIS A 18 -3.63 -4.34 -8.16
N SER A 19 -2.97 -4.94 -7.17
CA SER A 19 -1.78 -4.35 -6.53
C SER A 19 -0.62 -4.22 -7.52
N THR A 20 -0.44 -5.22 -8.38
CA THR A 20 0.58 -5.29 -9.43
C THR A 20 0.31 -4.22 -10.48
N ILE A 21 -0.90 -4.12 -11.03
CA ILE A 21 -1.27 -3.08 -12.01
C ILE A 21 -1.05 -1.67 -11.45
N ALA A 22 -1.43 -1.42 -10.18
CA ALA A 22 -1.23 -0.13 -9.54
C ALA A 22 0.25 0.21 -9.27
N ALA A 23 1.09 -0.81 -9.15
CA ALA A 23 2.54 -0.67 -9.02
C ALA A 23 3.23 -0.55 -10.38
N GLU A 24 2.84 -1.33 -11.38
CA GLU A 24 3.27 -1.23 -12.77
C GLU A 24 2.93 0.13 -13.37
N PHE A 25 1.73 0.67 -13.12
CA PHE A 25 1.37 2.01 -13.57
C PHE A 25 2.29 3.09 -12.98
N ARG A 26 2.71 2.94 -11.72
CA ARG A 26 3.67 3.85 -11.08
C ARG A 26 5.08 3.64 -11.62
N PHE A 27 5.48 2.41 -11.87
CA PHE A 27 6.76 2.06 -12.46
C PHE A 27 6.88 2.59 -13.91
N SER A 28 5.82 2.43 -14.71
CA SER A 28 5.68 2.96 -16.07
C SER A 28 5.77 4.49 -16.11
N LYS A 29 5.31 5.19 -15.07
CA LYS A 29 5.53 6.63 -14.89
C LYS A 29 6.98 7.01 -14.53
N GLY A 30 7.92 6.07 -14.53
CA GLY A 30 9.32 6.30 -14.15
C GLY A 30 9.52 6.58 -12.66
N ILE A 31 8.50 6.33 -11.84
CA ILE A 31 8.56 6.58 -10.40
C ILE A 31 9.39 5.47 -9.76
N LYS A 32 10.68 5.73 -9.58
CA LYS A 32 11.56 4.85 -8.82
C LYS A 32 11.09 4.82 -7.36
N SER A 33 10.72 3.62 -6.89
CA SER A 33 10.56 3.37 -5.47
C SER A 33 11.95 3.23 -4.87
N ASN A 34 12.24 4.05 -3.86
CA ASN A 34 13.48 3.97 -3.10
C ASN A 34 13.12 3.50 -1.69
N TYR A 35 14.00 2.73 -1.04
CA TYR A 35 13.73 2.19 0.30
C TYR A 35 13.31 3.29 1.29
N PHE A 36 13.97 4.44 1.21
CA PHE A 36 13.61 5.65 1.96
C PHE A 36 12.19 6.13 1.67
N ARG A 37 11.72 6.07 0.44
CA ARG A 37 10.37 6.53 0.05
C ARG A 37 9.28 5.57 0.54
N VAL A 38 9.57 4.27 0.62
CA VAL A 38 8.66 3.25 1.17
C VAL A 38 8.39 3.50 2.65
N ILE A 39 9.37 4.00 3.40
CA ILE A 39 9.26 4.25 4.84
C ILE A 39 8.87 5.70 5.15
N ILE A 40 9.50 6.68 4.50
CA ILE A 40 9.25 8.10 4.76
C ILE A 40 7.84 8.50 4.31
N LYS A 41 7.34 8.06 3.15
CA LYS A 41 5.97 8.42 2.73
C LYS A 41 4.90 8.04 3.75
N PRO A 42 4.77 6.77 4.18
CA PRO A 42 3.69 6.40 5.11
C PRO A 42 3.81 7.13 6.45
N ILE A 43 5.03 7.38 6.94
CA ILE A 43 5.26 8.18 8.16
C ILE A 43 4.82 9.64 7.94
N TRP A 44 5.20 10.24 6.82
CA TRP A 44 4.81 11.62 6.50
C TRP A 44 3.29 11.74 6.33
N LYS A 45 2.67 10.76 5.64
CA LYS A 45 1.22 10.68 5.46
C LYS A 45 0.51 10.46 6.78
N PHE A 46 1.07 9.64 7.69
CA PHE A 46 0.56 9.46 9.05
C PHE A 46 0.55 10.77 9.82
N ILE A 47 1.67 11.50 9.82
CA ILE A 47 1.79 12.79 10.51
C ILE A 47 0.79 13.79 9.93
N VAL A 48 0.68 13.88 8.60
CA VAL A 48 -0.32 14.74 7.95
C VAL A 48 -1.75 14.31 8.30
N GLU A 49 -2.10 13.03 8.18
CA GLU A 49 -3.45 12.58 8.51
C GLU A 49 -3.80 12.79 9.98
N TYR A 50 -2.84 12.64 10.88
CA TYR A 50 -3.05 12.75 12.32
C TYR A 50 -3.08 14.22 12.80
N PHE A 51 -2.14 15.06 12.35
CA PHE A 51 -2.02 16.46 12.75
C PHE A 51 -2.82 17.42 11.86
N LEU A 52 -2.69 17.32 10.54
CA LEU A 52 -3.33 18.26 9.59
C LEU A 52 -4.83 17.97 9.41
N ARG A 53 -5.24 16.71 9.55
CA ARG A 53 -6.66 16.31 9.42
C ARG A 53 -7.41 16.29 10.74
N LEU A 54 -6.80 16.86 11.79
CA LEU A 54 -7.35 16.92 13.15
C LEU A 54 -7.70 15.53 13.71
N GLY A 55 -7.02 14.47 13.25
CA GLY A 55 -7.26 13.10 13.74
C GLY A 55 -6.99 12.95 15.25
N PHE A 56 -6.22 13.86 15.85
CA PHE A 56 -6.10 13.94 17.31
C PHE A 56 -7.41 14.35 18.00
N MET A 57 -8.31 15.09 17.33
CA MET A 57 -9.64 15.44 17.87
C MET A 57 -10.55 14.21 17.95
N ASP A 58 -10.41 13.26 17.01
CA ASP A 58 -11.05 11.95 17.07
C ASP A 58 -10.40 10.99 18.11
N GLY A 59 -9.33 11.44 18.79
CA GLY A 59 -8.63 10.70 19.82
C GLY A 59 -8.11 9.34 19.35
N PHE A 60 -8.68 8.26 19.89
CA PHE A 60 -8.26 6.88 19.57
C PHE A 60 -8.57 6.49 18.12
N TYR A 61 -9.68 6.98 17.55
CA TYR A 61 -10.12 6.59 16.22
C TYR A 61 -9.22 7.18 15.13
N GLY A 62 -8.80 8.44 15.30
CA GLY A 62 -7.85 9.08 14.38
C GLY A 62 -6.46 8.44 14.41
N TYR A 63 -5.99 7.99 15.58
CA TYR A 63 -4.76 7.20 15.67
C TYR A 63 -4.86 5.87 14.92
N LEU A 64 -5.97 5.14 15.08
CA LEU A 64 -6.22 3.86 14.41
C LEU A 64 -6.31 4.02 12.89
N MET A 65 -7.00 5.06 12.41
CA MET A 65 -7.10 5.36 10.99
C MET A 65 -5.77 5.76 10.37
N ALA A 66 -5.01 6.63 11.05
CA ALA A 66 -3.69 7.03 10.59
C ALA A 66 -2.77 5.80 10.51
N LYS A 67 -2.77 4.93 11.53
CA LYS A 67 -1.97 3.69 11.57
C LYS A 67 -2.34 2.73 10.44
N THR A 68 -3.64 2.51 10.22
CA THR A 68 -4.16 1.66 9.15
C THR A 68 -3.76 2.20 7.77
N THR A 69 -3.85 3.51 7.58
CA THR A 69 -3.47 4.17 6.33
C THR A 69 -1.96 4.07 6.07
N ALA A 70 -1.14 4.30 7.10
CA ALA A 70 0.31 4.14 7.00
C ALA A 70 0.68 2.71 6.62
N HIS A 71 0.01 1.72 7.22
CA HIS A 71 0.23 0.30 6.90
C HIS A 71 -0.14 -0.04 5.45
N TYR A 72 -1.28 0.47 4.96
CA TYR A 72 -1.69 0.30 3.58
C TYR A 72 -0.69 0.92 2.58
N ILE A 73 -0.22 2.14 2.86
CA ILE A 73 0.78 2.82 2.01
C ILE A 73 2.10 2.06 2.01
N TYR A 74 2.53 1.55 3.17
CA TYR A 74 3.73 0.74 3.31
C TYR A 74 3.66 -0.54 2.44
N LEU A 75 2.56 -1.28 2.50
CA LEU A 75 2.37 -2.49 1.68
C LEU A 75 2.41 -2.16 0.19
N ARG A 76 1.75 -1.08 -0.23
CA ARG A 76 1.74 -0.63 -1.63
C ARG A 76 3.14 -0.26 -2.13
N GLU A 77 3.89 0.53 -1.36
CA GLU A 77 5.23 0.95 -1.77
C GLU A 77 6.25 -0.20 -1.69
N SER A 78 6.05 -1.17 -0.78
CA SER A 78 6.86 -2.40 -0.71
C SER A 78 6.71 -3.26 -1.97
N LYS A 79 5.47 -3.50 -2.43
CA LYS A 79 5.22 -4.22 -3.70
C LYS A 79 5.79 -3.48 -4.91
N LEU A 80 5.69 -2.15 -4.94
CA LEU A 80 6.31 -1.32 -5.98
C LEU A 80 7.85 -1.47 -6.01
N MET A 81 8.47 -1.56 -4.84
CA MET A 81 9.91 -1.78 -4.72
C MET A 81 10.32 -3.17 -5.19
N GLU A 82 9.53 -4.20 -4.87
CA GLU A 82 9.75 -5.56 -5.34
C GLU A 82 9.68 -5.66 -6.88
N LEU A 83 8.66 -5.05 -7.50
CA LEU A 83 8.52 -4.95 -8.97
C LEU A 83 9.70 -4.21 -9.61
N THR A 84 10.14 -3.10 -9.00
CA THR A 84 11.32 -2.35 -9.45
C THR A 84 12.59 -3.20 -9.39
N ARG A 85 12.71 -4.08 -8.39
CA ARG A 85 13.86 -4.98 -8.22
C ARG A 85 13.83 -6.15 -9.19
N MET A 86 12.65 -6.71 -9.47
CA MET A 86 12.47 -7.82 -10.43
C MET A 86 12.72 -7.38 -11.88
N ASN A 87 12.26 -6.20 -12.28
CA ASN A 87 12.44 -5.70 -13.66
C ASN A 87 13.88 -5.26 -13.97
N LYS A 88 14.71 -5.03 -12.96
CA LYS A 88 16.12 -4.61 -13.11
C LYS A 88 17.09 -5.79 -13.33
N LYS A 89 16.57 -7.01 -13.46
CA LYS A 89 17.34 -8.24 -13.67
C LYS A 89 17.16 -8.71 -15.12
#